data_AF-A0A2E5IBG2-F1
#
_entry.id   AF-A0A2E5IBG2-F1
#
_cell.length_a   1.000
_cell.length_b   1.000
_cell.length_c   1.000
_cell.angle_alpha   90.00
_cell.angle_beta   90.00
_cell.angle_gamma   90.00
#
_symmetry.space_group_name_H-M   'P 1'
#
loop_
_entity.id
_entity.type
_entity.pdbx_description
1 polymer ?
#
loop_
_entity_poly.entity_id
_entity_poly.type
_entity_poly.pdbx_seq_one_letter_code
_entity_poly.pdbx_strand_id
1 'polypeptide(L)' 'MNLMLTDIAAVLVLLLIVFLIVREIVFRWRIRLRVLMGDAELLNDPRVKVVEIVQAPEGSMAVDAIRMISAED' A
#
# COMPACT_ATOMS: atom_id res chain seq x y z
N MET A 1 18.48 -28.25 -30.41
CA MET A 1 18.89 -27.95 -29.03
C MET A 1 18.34 -26.60 -28.52
N ASN A 2 18.21 -25.58 -29.38
CA ASN A 2 17.71 -24.25 -28.98
C ASN A 2 16.24 -24.24 -28.49
N LEU A 3 15.36 -25.05 -29.12
CA LEU A 3 13.93 -25.13 -28.74
C LEU A 3 13.72 -25.62 -27.28
N MET A 4 14.46 -26.65 -26.86
CA MET A 4 14.35 -27.16 -25.48
C MET A 4 14.82 -26.14 -24.44
N LEU A 5 15.85 -25.35 -24.76
CA LEU A 5 16.35 -24.32 -23.86
C LEU A 5 15.34 -23.18 -23.71
N THR A 6 14.68 -22.78 -24.81
CA THR A 6 13.63 -21.75 -24.78
C THR A 6 12.40 -22.22 -24.02
N ASP A 7 12.01 -23.48 -24.14
CA ASP A 7 10.86 -24.03 -23.40
C ASP A 7 11.13 -24.04 -21.88
N ILE A 8 12.34 -24.45 -21.47
CA ILE A 8 12.75 -24.44 -20.06
C ILE A 8 12.79 -23.01 -19.51
N ALA A 9 13.36 -22.07 -20.29
CA ALA A 9 13.40 -20.67 -19.90
C ALA A 9 11.99 -20.07 -19.75
N ALA A 10 11.07 -20.38 -20.67
CA ALA A 10 9.69 -19.92 -20.60
C ALA A 10 8.97 -20.41 -19.34
N VAL A 11 9.15 -21.69 -18.97
CA VAL A 11 8.57 -22.26 -17.73
C VAL A 11 9.14 -21.56 -16.49
N LEU A 12 10.45 -21.29 -16.47
CA LEU A 12 11.11 -20.59 -15.39
C LEU A 12 10.58 -19.16 -15.21
N VAL A 13 10.43 -18.42 -16.31
CA VAL A 13 9.87 -17.06 -16.30
C VAL A 13 8.44 -17.09 -15.80
N LEU A 14 7.63 -18.04 -16.27
CA LEU A 14 6.24 -18.18 -15.84
C LEU A 14 6.14 -18.49 -14.34
N LEU A 15 6.97 -19.41 -13.83
CA LEU A 15 7.06 -19.69 -12.40
C LEU A 15 7.48 -18.47 -11.59
N LEU A 16 8.43 -17.69 -12.08
CA LEU A 16 8.88 -16.47 -11.42
C LEU A 16 7.75 -15.43 -11.34
N ILE A 17 6.98 -15.27 -12.42
CA ILE A 17 5.80 -14.38 -12.43
C ILE A 17 4.78 -14.84 -11.39
N VAL A 18 4.44 -16.13 -11.36
CA VAL A 18 3.49 -16.68 -10.38
C VAL A 18 4.01 -16.47 -8.96
N PHE A 19 5.30 -16.70 -8.72
CA PHE A 19 5.92 -16.46 -7.42
C PHE A 19 5.83 -15.00 -6.98
N LEU A 20 6.08 -14.04 -7.88
CA LEU A 20 5.94 -12.61 -7.59
C LEU A 20 4.50 -12.23 -7.25
N ILE A 21 3.52 -12.78 -7.97
CA ILE A 21 2.09 -12.55 -7.70
C ILE A 21 1.71 -13.10 -6.32
N VAL A 22 2.09 -14.34 -6.01
CA VAL A 22 1.80 -14.96 -4.70
C VAL A 22 2.44 -14.16 -3.58
N ARG A 23 3.69 -13.73 -3.74
CA ARG A 23 4.38 -12.87 -2.77
C ARG A 23 3.60 -11.59 -2.48
N GLU A 24 3.10 -10.92 -3.52
CA GLU A 24 2.32 -9.69 -3.38
C GLU A 24 0.97 -9.94 -2.70
N ILE A 25 0.29 -11.05 -3.03
CA ILE A 25 -0.98 -11.44 -2.39
C ILE A 25 -0.77 -11.69 -0.90
N VAL A 26 0.27 -12.44 -0.52
CA VAL A 26 0.59 -12.71 0.89
C VAL A 26 0.91 -11.42 1.62
N PHE A 27 1.65 -10.50 0.99
CA PHE A 27 1.97 -9.20 1.57
C PHE A 27 0.70 -8.37 1.82
N ARG A 28 -0.18 -8.26 0.82
CA ARG A 28 -1.48 -7.58 0.95
C ARG A 28 -2.38 -8.22 1.98
N TRP A 29 -2.40 -9.54 2.07
CA TRP A 29 -3.21 -10.25 3.07
C TRP A 29 -2.69 -10.00 4.48
N ARG A 30 -1.37 -10.06 4.71
CA ARG A 30 -0.77 -9.75 6.01
C ARG A 30 -1.04 -8.31 6.44
N ILE A 31 -1.01 -7.35 5.52
CA ILE A 31 -1.38 -5.95 5.81
C ILE A 31 -2.85 -5.87 6.20
N ARG A 32 -3.76 -6.48 5.42
CA ARG A 32 -5.20 -6.52 5.75
C ARG A 32 -5.46 -7.06 7.15
N LEU A 33 -4.78 -8.13 7.55
CA LEU A 33 -4.92 -8.71 8.88
C LEU A 33 -4.46 -7.74 9.98
N ARG A 34 -3.32 -7.07 9.81
CA ARG A 34 -2.85 -6.07 10.77
C ARG A 34 -3.78 -4.85 10.86
N VAL A 35 -4.38 -4.43 9.74
CA VAL A 35 -5.36 -3.34 9.72
C VAL A 35 -6.63 -3.73 10.49
N LEU A 36 -7.13 -4.96 10.31
CA LEU A 36 -8.28 -5.47 11.06
C LEU A 36 -8.00 -5.59 12.56
N MET A 37 -6.76 -5.85 12.95
CA MET A 37 -6.33 -5.89 14.36
C MET A 37 -6.15 -4.50 14.97
N GLY A 38 -6.30 -3.41 14.20
CA GLY A 38 -6.13 -2.05 14.70
C GLY A 38 -4.69 -1.73 15.10
N ASP A 39 -3.72 -2.42 14.52
CA ASP A 39 -2.31 -2.26 14.86
C ASP A 39 -1.79 -0.88 14.40
N ALA A 40 -1.58 0.03 15.35
CA ALA A 40 -1.15 1.40 15.10
C ALA A 40 0.29 1.50 14.55
N GLU A 41 1.07 0.41 14.62
CA GLU A 41 2.41 0.36 14.03
C GLU A 41 2.38 0.48 12.49
N LEU A 42 1.25 0.09 11.86
CA LEU A 42 1.01 0.28 10.42
C LEU A 42 1.06 1.76 9.97
N LEU A 43 0.76 2.70 10.88
CA LEU A 43 0.80 4.14 10.58
C LEU A 43 2.22 4.68 10.41
N ASN A 44 3.22 3.93 10.90
CA ASN A 44 4.64 4.30 10.82
C ASN A 44 5.39 3.51 9.74
N ASP A 45 4.74 2.59 9.03
CA ASP A 45 5.40 1.78 7.98
C ASP A 45 5.43 2.55 6.65
N PRO A 46 6.62 2.86 6.09
CA PRO A 46 6.75 3.61 4.83
C PRO A 46 6.21 2.85 3.61
N ARG A 47 5.88 1.56 3.74
CA ARG A 47 5.32 0.74 2.66
C ARG A 47 3.79 0.85 2.56
N VAL A 48 3.15 1.56 3.49
CA VAL A 48 1.69 1.70 3.55
C VAL A 48 1.32 3.16 3.36
N LYS A 49 0.48 3.44 2.37
CA LYS A 49 -0.08 4.78 2.17
C LYS A 49 -1.25 4.96 3.13
N VAL A 50 -1.03 5.70 4.21
CA VAL A 50 -2.11 6.14 5.10
C VAL A 50 -2.92 7.19 4.35
N VAL A 51 -4.21 6.93 4.17
CA VAL A 51 -5.17 7.91 3.62
C VAL A 51 -6.04 8.34 4.78
N GLU A 52 -5.85 9.58 5.25
CA GLU A 52 -6.79 10.18 6.18
C GLU A 52 -8.12 10.38 5.46
N ILE A 53 -9.11 9.59 5.86
CA ILE A 53 -10.47 9.73 5.38
C ILE A 53 -11.11 10.86 6.18
N VAL A 54 -10.83 12.10 5.79
CA VAL A 54 -11.54 13.25 6.36
C VAL A 54 -12.97 13.17 5.82
N GLN A 55 -13.93 12.77 6.65
CA GLN A 55 -15.35 12.93 6.33
C GLN A 55 -15.70 14.41 6.46
N ALA A 56 -15.29 15.16 5.45
CA ALA A 56 -15.57 16.57 5.35
C ALA A 56 -16.94 16.75 4.66
N PRO A 57 -17.81 17.65 5.13
CA PRO A 57 -19.07 17.96 4.47
C PRO A 57 -18.86 18.33 2.99
N GLU A 58 -19.87 18.13 2.15
CA GLU A 58 -19.81 18.55 0.75
C GLU A 58 -19.43 20.04 0.66
N GLY A 59 -18.32 20.34 -0.03
CA GLY A 59 -17.77 21.70 -0.14
C GLY A 59 -16.58 22.01 0.76
N SER A 60 -16.10 21.06 1.57
CA SER A 60 -14.92 21.28 2.41
C SER A 60 -13.62 21.04 1.64
N MET A 61 -12.66 21.95 1.79
CA MET A 61 -11.32 21.88 1.20
C MET A 61 -10.29 21.67 2.32
N ALA A 62 -9.39 20.70 2.15
CA ALA A 62 -8.25 20.53 3.04
C ALA A 62 -7.28 21.71 2.81
N VAL A 63 -7.38 22.73 3.66
CA VAL A 63 -6.46 23.87 3.66
C VAL A 63 -5.37 23.58 4.67
N ASP A 64 -4.10 23.67 4.26
CA ASP A 64 -2.93 23.68 5.17
C ASP A 64 -2.89 25.01 5.92
N ALA A 65 -3.87 25.22 6.80
CA ALA A 65 -4.03 26.46 7.53
C ALA A 65 -3.12 26.42 8.77
N ILE A 66 -2.03 27.19 8.71
CA ILE A 66 -1.33 27.66 9.91
C ILE A 66 -2.41 28.30 10.80
N ARG A 67 -2.63 27.71 11.98
CA ARG A 67 -3.65 28.17 12.93
C ARG A 67 -3.32 29.61 13.33
N MET A 68 -4.04 30.57 12.76
CA MET A 68 -3.97 31.97 13.19
C MET A 68 -4.67 32.03 14.56
N ILE A 69 -3.87 32.10 15.64
CA ILE A 69 -4.41 32.39 16.95
C ILE A 69 -4.71 33.89 17.02
N SER A 70 -5.88 34.24 17.56
CA SER A 70 -6.22 35.64 17.79
C SER A 70 -5.22 36.19 18.82
N ALA A 71 -4.44 37.18 18.43
CA ALA A 71 -3.71 38.03 19.37
C ALA A 71 -4.78 38.94 20.00
N GLU A 72 -5.37 38.47 21.10
CA GLU A 72 -6.09 39.34 22.01
C GLU A 72 -5.04 40.07 22.89
N ASP A 73 -5.23 41.38 23.05
CA ASP A 73 -4.26 42.37 23.56
C ASP A 73 -3.64 42.07 24.93
#